data_AF-I6Z329-F1
#
_entry.id   AF-I6Z329-F1
#
_cell.length_a   1.000
_cell.length_b   1.000
_cell.length_c   1.000
_cell.angle_alpha   90.00
_cell.angle_beta   90.00
_cell.angle_gamma   90.00
#
_symmetry.space_group_name_H-M   'P 1'
#
loop_
_entity.id
_entity.type
_entity.pdbx_description
1 polymer ?
#
loop_
_entity_poly.entity_id
_entity_poly.type
_entity_poly.pdbx_seq_one_letter_code
_entity_poly.pdbx_strand_id
1 'polypeptide(L)'
;MPFNELLKKLIDVKYFALTSKCYEVAPMSVIEALSINILPIVPNIGGMKESIELINNIGAVYEAGNKDSWISAINNLETNYTHKMSELSENKNEILNKLSVQNYLNKISNLYYSLMT
;
A
#
# COMPACT_ATOMS: atom_id res chain seq x y z
N MET A 1 -16.00 16.58 -2.38
CA MET A 1 -14.95 17.39 -1.71
C MET A 1 -13.85 17.64 -2.74
N PRO A 2 -13.35 18.87 -2.89
CA PRO A 2 -12.20 19.16 -3.73
C PRO A 2 -10.95 18.40 -3.27
N PHE A 3 -10.10 17.97 -4.21
CA PHE A 3 -8.89 17.17 -3.92
C PHE A 3 -7.96 17.82 -2.89
N ASN A 4 -7.74 19.14 -3.01
CA ASN A 4 -6.86 19.88 -2.08
C ASN A 4 -7.40 19.94 -0.64
N GLU A 5 -8.73 19.92 -0.47
CA GLU A 5 -9.35 19.87 0.87
C GLU A 5 -9.25 18.48 1.48
N LEU A 6 -9.34 17.44 0.66
CA LEU A 6 -9.15 16.06 1.08
C LEU A 6 -7.72 15.85 1.59
N LEU A 7 -6.72 16.27 0.83
CA LEU A 7 -5.31 16.12 1.22
C LEU A 7 -5.01 16.79 2.56
N LYS A 8 -5.54 17.98 2.81
CA LYS A 8 -5.37 18.67 4.10
C LYS A 8 -5.91 17.87 5.27
N LYS A 9 -7.02 17.14 5.08
CA LYS A 9 -7.59 16.28 6.13
C LYS A 9 -6.85 14.96 6.30
N LEU A 10 -6.18 14.47 5.25
CA LEU A 10 -5.46 13.20 5.30
C LEU A 10 -4.10 13.31 6.01
N ILE A 11 -3.52 14.50 6.15
CA ILE A 11 -2.23 14.72 6.83
C ILE A 11 -2.25 14.23 8.29
N ASP A 12 -3.40 14.31 8.97
CA ASP A 12 -3.52 13.91 10.38
C ASP A 12 -3.85 12.41 10.57
N VAL A 13 -4.02 11.67 9.48
CA VAL A 13 -4.43 10.26 9.52
C VAL A 13 -3.20 9.37 9.68
N LYS A 14 -3.20 8.52 10.72
CA LYS A 14 -2.14 7.52 10.92
C LYS A 14 -2.25 6.31 9.98
N TYR A 15 -3.47 5.84 9.75
CA TYR A 15 -3.74 4.57 9.10
C TYR A 15 -4.78 4.68 7.99
N PHE A 16 -4.52 3.99 6.89
CA PHE A 16 -5.48 3.75 5.83
C PHE A 16 -6.00 2.33 5.96
N ALA A 17 -7.31 2.19 6.18
CA ALA A 17 -7.95 0.90 6.36
C ALA A 17 -8.81 0.57 5.13
N LEU A 18 -8.44 -0.48 4.39
CA LEU A 18 -9.30 -1.04 3.36
C LEU A 18 -10.03 -2.25 3.96
N THR A 19 -11.32 -2.12 4.25
CA THR A 19 -12.12 -3.18 4.89
C THR A 19 -13.05 -3.90 3.91
N SER A 20 -12.82 -3.72 2.61
CA SER A 20 -13.70 -4.27 1.58
C SER A 20 -13.61 -5.81 1.56
N LYS A 21 -14.77 -6.45 1.33
CA LYS A 21 -14.83 -7.87 0.92
C LYS A 21 -14.59 -8.04 -0.59
N CYS A 22 -14.33 -6.94 -1.29
CA CYS A 22 -14.19 -6.91 -2.73
C CYS A 22 -12.76 -7.28 -3.10
N TYR A 23 -12.61 -8.13 -4.11
CA TYR A 23 -11.30 -8.42 -4.68
C TYR A 23 -10.84 -7.21 -5.50
N GLU A 24 -10.08 -6.31 -4.89
CA GLU A 24 -9.38 -5.28 -5.65
C GLU A 24 -8.16 -5.89 -6.34
N VAL A 25 -8.14 -5.80 -7.68
CA VAL A 25 -7.09 -6.38 -8.52
C VAL A 25 -5.79 -5.57 -8.42
N ALA A 26 -5.90 -4.25 -8.27
CA ALA A 26 -4.77 -3.34 -8.11
C ALA A 26 -5.23 -2.14 -7.26
N PRO A 27 -5.18 -2.24 -5.92
CA PRO A 27 -5.71 -1.21 -5.04
C PRO A 27 -4.80 0.02 -5.05
N MET A 28 -5.06 0.94 -5.98
CA MET A 28 -4.34 2.22 -6.09
C MET A 28 -4.37 3.02 -4.79
N SER A 29 -5.44 2.86 -3.99
CA SER A 29 -5.57 3.54 -2.71
C SER A 29 -4.50 3.14 -1.68
N VAL A 30 -3.92 1.94 -1.78
CA VAL A 30 -2.77 1.55 -0.95
C VAL A 30 -1.54 2.38 -1.32
N ILE A 31 -1.30 2.58 -2.62
CA ILE A 31 -0.18 3.39 -3.13
C ILE A 31 -0.39 4.87 -2.79
N GLU A 32 -1.62 5.37 -2.94
CA GLU A 32 -1.99 6.75 -2.60
C GLU A 32 -1.74 7.04 -1.13
N ALA A 33 -2.20 6.17 -0.22
CA ALA A 33 -1.97 6.31 1.22
C ALA A 33 -0.46 6.41 1.54
N LEU A 34 0.34 5.56 0.91
CA LEU A 34 1.79 5.54 1.07
C LEU A 34 2.46 6.82 0.56
N SER A 35 1.96 7.36 -0.57
CA SER A 35 2.46 8.60 -1.16
C SER A 35 2.29 9.82 -0.25
N ILE A 36 1.41 9.74 0.75
CA ILE A 36 1.16 10.78 1.76
C ILE A 36 1.54 10.36 3.19
N ASN A 37 2.40 9.34 3.33
CA ASN A 37 2.93 8.85 4.63
C ASN A 37 1.86 8.25 5.56
N ILE A 38 0.88 7.55 5.00
CA ILE A 38 -0.13 6.82 5.78
C ILE A 38 0.14 5.33 5.65
N LEU A 39 0.17 4.62 6.79
CA LEU A 39 0.41 3.17 6.81
C LEU A 39 -0.88 2.41 6.44
N PRO A 40 -0.85 1.53 5.42
CA PRO A 40 -2.02 0.77 5.01
C PRO A 40 -2.27 -0.47 5.89
N ILE A 41 -3.55 -0.79 6.10
CA ILE A 41 -4.04 -2.01 6.75
C ILE A 41 -5.09 -2.63 5.83
N VAL A 42 -4.84 -3.82 5.31
CA VAL A 42 -5.65 -4.43 4.25
C VAL A 42 -5.93 -5.92 4.51
N PRO A 43 -7.01 -6.50 3.95
CA PRO A 43 -7.28 -7.91 4.14
C PRO A 43 -6.29 -8.78 3.36
N ASN A 44 -6.10 -10.00 3.83
CA ASN A 44 -5.30 -11.04 3.18
C ASN A 44 -6.04 -11.61 1.96
N ILE A 45 -6.29 -10.76 0.95
CA ILE A 45 -7.06 -11.11 -0.25
C ILE A 45 -6.35 -10.55 -1.48
N GLY A 46 -5.89 -11.46 -2.36
CA GLY A 46 -5.42 -11.15 -3.72
C GLY A 46 -4.51 -9.92 -3.81
N GLY A 47 -4.87 -9.00 -4.71
CA GLY A 47 -4.12 -7.78 -5.00
C GLY A 47 -3.90 -6.85 -3.80
N MET A 48 -4.73 -6.93 -2.74
CA MET A 48 -4.52 -6.15 -1.52
C MET A 48 -3.32 -6.64 -0.73
N LYS A 49 -3.21 -7.96 -0.52
CA LYS A 49 -2.05 -8.56 0.13
C LYS A 49 -0.78 -8.32 -0.69
N GLU A 50 -0.85 -8.57 -1.99
CA GLU A 50 0.26 -8.35 -2.92
C GLU A 50 0.73 -6.89 -2.92
N SER A 51 -0.19 -5.94 -2.74
CA SER A 51 0.17 -4.52 -2.65
C SER A 51 1.00 -4.20 -1.41
N ILE A 52 0.77 -4.88 -0.27
CA ILE A 52 1.62 -4.74 0.92
C ILE A 52 3.00 -5.36 0.70
N GLU A 53 3.07 -6.48 0.00
CA GLU A 53 4.35 -7.13 -0.35
C GLU A 53 5.17 -6.26 -1.31
N LEU A 54 4.51 -5.61 -2.28
CA LEU A 54 5.16 -4.73 -3.26
C LEU A 54 5.83 -3.50 -2.63
N ILE A 55 5.31 -3.05 -1.49
CA ILE A 55 5.78 -1.89 -0.70
C ILE A 55 6.65 -2.34 0.48
N ASN A 56 7.38 -3.45 0.34
CA ASN A 56 8.33 -3.97 1.33
C ASN A 56 7.70 -4.31 2.69
N ASN A 57 6.44 -4.76 2.71
CA ASN A 57 5.71 -5.08 3.94
C ASN A 57 5.60 -3.87 4.91
N ILE A 58 5.52 -2.67 4.35
CA ILE A 58 5.26 -1.43 5.08
C ILE A 58 3.74 -1.27 5.21
N GLY A 59 3.19 -1.78 6.31
CA GLY A 59 1.75 -1.83 6.57
C GLY A 59 1.39 -3.08 7.36
N ALA A 60 0.11 -3.44 7.34
CA ALA A 60 -0.38 -4.64 7.99
C ALA A 60 -1.41 -5.38 7.13
N VAL A 61 -1.46 -6.70 7.30
CA VAL A 61 -2.43 -7.58 6.67
C VAL A 61 -3.23 -8.31 7.75
N TYR A 62 -4.53 -8.54 7.52
CA TYR A 62 -5.40 -9.29 8.43
C TYR A 62 -6.30 -10.27 7.68
N GLU A 63 -6.79 -11.31 8.36
CA GLU A 63 -7.71 -12.28 7.79
C GLU A 63 -9.12 -11.70 7.64
N ALA A 64 -9.67 -11.74 6.43
CA ALA A 64 -10.98 -11.15 6.15
C ALA A 64 -12.10 -11.87 6.91
N GLY A 65 -12.98 -11.08 7.55
CA GLY A 65 -14.06 -11.62 8.40
C GLY A 65 -13.58 -12.13 9.77
N ASN A 66 -12.28 -12.03 10.08
CA ASN A 66 -11.73 -12.39 11.38
C ASN A 66 -11.41 -11.13 12.20
N LYS A 67 -12.25 -10.87 13.21
CA LYS A 67 -12.11 -9.71 14.10
C LYS A 67 -10.82 -9.75 14.93
N ASP A 68 -10.42 -10.93 15.41
CA ASP A 68 -9.23 -11.07 16.24
C ASP A 68 -7.97 -10.80 15.42
N SER A 69 -7.93 -11.29 14.18
CA SER A 69 -6.84 -10.98 13.24
C SER A 69 -6.73 -9.49 12.94
N TRP A 70 -7.86 -8.79 12.74
CA TRP A 70 -7.90 -7.33 12.57
C TRP A 70 -7.32 -6.60 13.77
N ILE A 71 -7.73 -6.98 14.99
CA ILE A 71 -7.23 -6.38 16.24
C ILE A 71 -5.73 -6.63 16.38
N SER A 72 -5.26 -7.86 16.14
CA SER A 72 -3.85 -8.20 16.20
C SER A 72 -3.02 -7.41 15.18
N ALA A 73 -3.52 -7.22 13.97
CA ALA A 73 -2.85 -6.44 12.92
C ALA A 73 -2.68 -4.97 13.32
N ILE A 74 -3.73 -4.34 13.85
CA ILE A 74 -3.66 -2.96 14.36
C ILE A 74 -2.69 -2.87 15.53
N ASN A 75 -2.77 -3.77 16.51
CA ASN A 75 -1.91 -3.73 17.69
C ASN A 75 -0.45 -3.90 17.32
N ASN A 76 -0.13 -4.79 16.38
CA ASN A 76 1.21 -4.97 15.88
C ASN A 76 1.72 -3.71 15.17
N LEU A 77 0.88 -3.11 14.31
CA LEU A 77 1.24 -1.90 13.57
C LEU A 77 1.44 -0.70 14.50
N GLU A 78 0.57 -0.50 15.51
CA GLU A 78 0.71 0.58 16.50
C GLU A 78 1.98 0.39 17.35
N THR A 79 2.25 -0.84 17.80
CA THR A 79 3.45 -1.15 18.60
C THR A 79 4.74 -0.84 17.83
N ASN A 80 4.72 -1.01 16.50
CA ASN A 80 5.87 -0.79 15.63
C ASN A 80 5.77 0.49 14.79
N TYR A 81 4.84 1.40 15.12
CA TYR A 81 4.46 2.51 14.26
C TYR A 81 5.65 3.38 13.85
N THR A 82 6.44 3.83 14.83
CA THR A 82 7.60 4.71 14.59
C THR A 82 8.62 4.06 13.66
N HIS A 83 8.90 2.77 13.86
CA HIS A 83 9.82 2.02 13.02
C HIS A 83 9.28 1.89 11.59
N LYS A 84 8.02 1.47 11.43
CA LYS A 84 7.37 1.33 10.13
C LYS A 84 7.26 2.65 9.37
N MET A 85 7.06 3.76 10.09
CA MET A 85 7.03 5.10 9.50
C MET A 85 8.43 5.58 9.06
N SER A 86 9.48 5.23 9.81
CA SER A 86 10.87 5.48 9.39
C SER A 86 11.21 4.69 8.13
N GLU A 87 10.91 3.38 8.12
CA GLU A 87 11.08 2.52 6.94
C GLU A 87 10.34 3.08 5.73
N LEU A 88 9.10 3.54 5.93
CA LEU A 88 8.33 4.21 4.89
C LEU A 88 9.08 5.43 4.36
N SER A 89 9.45 6.35 5.24
CA SER A 89 10.08 7.62 4.85
C SER A 89 11.40 7.42 4.11
N GLU A 90 12.21 6.45 4.55
CA GLU A 90 13.50 6.10 3.95
C GLU A 90 13.34 5.47 2.56
N ASN A 91 12.39 4.54 2.41
CA ASN A 91 12.22 3.76 1.18
C ASN A 91 11.19 4.35 0.21
N LYS A 92 10.46 5.41 0.59
CA LYS A 92 9.33 5.96 -0.18
C LYS A 92 9.68 6.23 -1.63
N ASN A 93 10.80 6.90 -1.88
CA ASN A 93 11.20 7.28 -3.22
C ASN A 93 11.51 6.04 -4.08
N GLU A 94 12.15 5.02 -3.50
CA GLU A 94 12.42 3.75 -4.18
C GLU A 94 11.11 3.03 -4.52
N ILE A 95 10.20 2.92 -3.56
CA ILE A 95 8.90 2.26 -3.73
C ILE A 95 8.09 2.97 -4.81
N LEU A 96 7.96 4.30 -4.74
CA LEU A 96 7.23 5.08 -5.74
C LEU A 96 7.89 5.01 -7.12
N ASN A 97 9.22 4.98 -7.18
CA ASN A 97 9.92 4.78 -8.45
C ASN A 97 9.63 3.39 -9.04
N LYS A 98 9.67 2.32 -8.24
CA LYS A 98 9.34 0.94 -8.65
C LYS A 98 7.92 0.83 -9.20
N LEU A 99 6.98 1.60 -8.64
CA LEU A 99 5.57 1.65 -9.03
C LEU A 99 5.28 2.74 -10.10
N SER A 100 6.29 3.46 -10.57
CA SER A 100 6.11 4.54 -11.53
C SER A 100 5.62 4.03 -12.88
N VAL A 101 4.88 4.89 -13.59
CA VAL A 101 4.43 4.65 -14.96
C VAL A 101 5.62 4.33 -15.88
N GLN A 102 6.74 5.03 -15.72
CA GLN A 102 7.94 4.78 -16.53
C GLN A 102 8.47 3.36 -16.34
N ASN A 103 8.57 2.88 -15.10
CA ASN A 103 9.01 1.51 -14.83
C ASN A 103 8.00 0.47 -15.33
N TYR A 104 6.71 0.77 -15.24
CA TYR A 104 5.68 -0.09 -15.82
C TYR A 104 5.82 -0.20 -17.35
N LEU A 105 5.99 0.93 -18.05
CA LEU A 105 6.23 0.95 -19.49
C LEU A 105 7.48 0.18 -19.88
N ASN A 106 8.60 0.37 -19.15
CA ASN A 106 9.84 -0.36 -19.40
C ASN A 106 9.65 -1.88 -19.26
N LYS A 107 8.92 -2.34 -18.24
CA LYS A 107 8.61 -3.77 -18.05
C LYS A 107 7.80 -4.33 -19.21
N ILE A 108 6.78 -3.60 -19.66
CA ILE A 108 5.95 -4.00 -20.81
C ILE A 108 6.80 -4.05 -22.08
N SER A 109 7.58 -3.02 -22.37
CA SER A 109 8.43 -2.98 -23.56
C SER A 109 9.40 -4.16 -23.59
N ASN A 110 10.04 -4.47 -22.47
CA ASN A 110 10.95 -5.61 -22.36
C ASN A 110 10.25 -6.94 -22.63
N LEU A 111 9.01 -7.11 -22.14
CA LEU A 111 8.21 -8.30 -22.43
C LEU A 111 7.95 -8.42 -23.93
N TYR A 112 7.50 -7.35 -24.59
CA TYR A 112 7.29 -7.37 -26.04
C TYR A 112 8.57 -7.63 -26.83
N TYR A 113 9.70 -7.02 -26.45
CA TYR A 113 10.99 -7.28 -27.09
C TYR A 113 11.42 -8.74 -26.95
N SER A 114 11.21 -9.37 -25.79
CA SER A 114 11.53 -10.79 -25.59
C SER A 114 10.72 -11.76 -26.44
N LEU A 115 9.56 -11.34 -26.96
CA LEU A 115 8.71 -12.15 -27.85
C LEU A 115 9.05 -11.93 -29.34
N MET A 116 9.78 -10.86 -29.66
CA MET A 116 10.24 -10.54 -31.01
C MET A 116 11.63 -11.08 -31.32
N THR A 117 12.30 -11.66 -30.32
CA THR A 117 13.62 -12.30 -30.45
C THR A 117 13.47 -13.80 -30.27
#